data_AF-A0A3S1DPW8-F1
#
_entry.id   AF-A0A3S1DPW8-F1
#
_cell.length_a   1.000
_cell.length_b   1.000
_cell.length_c   1.000
_cell.angle_alpha   90.00
_cell.angle_beta   90.00
_cell.angle_gamma   90.00
#
_symmetry.space_group_name_H-M   'P 1'
#
loop_
_entity.id
_entity.type
_entity.pdbx_description
1 polymer ?
#
loop_
_entity_poly.entity_id
_entity_poly.type
_entity_poly.pdbx_seq_one_letter_code
_entity_poly.pdbx_strand_id
1 'polypeptide(L)'
;MGNSISMPENLRHLVDSIKMSNGLTSVFIEVLTISGSILAKADREKEIIIWLAQQDQSVVGIGTVGFDIDDIPWTTENFEREKDFMLRAISNAIGGLGWERLSYEPRKDWVIGCLEQFKLMIDIFDKSNININSYIEWSEIEEGDNNPTIPFGYPKCQKHSIYLSCHGCILCNDESY
;
A
#
# COMPACT_ATOMS: atom_id res chain seq x y z
N MET A 1 18.49 -3.58 -10.23
CA MET A 1 17.53 -4.19 -9.29
C MET A 1 16.32 -3.28 -9.25
N GLY A 2 15.13 -3.85 -9.40
CA GLY A 2 13.87 -3.12 -9.39
C GLY A 2 12.94 -3.76 -8.36
N ASN A 3 11.98 -2.98 -7.92
CA ASN A 3 10.94 -3.40 -6.98
C ASN A 3 9.97 -4.36 -7.70
N SER A 4 9.52 -5.40 -7.01
CA SER A 4 8.57 -6.38 -7.55
C SER A 4 7.41 -6.58 -6.61
N ILE A 5 6.20 -6.58 -7.15
CA ILE A 5 5.00 -7.07 -6.44
C ILE A 5 4.62 -8.39 -7.09
N SER A 6 4.49 -9.45 -6.31
CA SER A 6 4.24 -10.80 -6.84
C SER A 6 3.06 -11.48 -6.15
N MET A 7 2.54 -12.53 -6.76
CA MET A 7 1.64 -13.44 -6.08
C MET A 7 2.42 -14.30 -5.07
N PRO A 8 1.76 -14.88 -4.05
CA PRO A 8 2.33 -15.92 -3.21
C PRO A 8 2.90 -17.05 -4.07
N GLU A 9 3.93 -17.75 -3.59
CA GLU A 9 4.70 -18.70 -4.40
C GLU A 9 3.84 -19.72 -5.17
N ASN A 10 2.81 -20.26 -4.52
CA ASN A 10 1.89 -21.24 -5.11
C ASN A 10 0.99 -20.65 -6.22
N LEU A 11 0.82 -19.33 -6.28
CA LEU A 11 -0.03 -18.62 -7.24
C LEU A 11 0.76 -17.83 -8.30
N ARG A 12 2.10 -17.78 -8.24
CA ARG A 12 2.96 -17.03 -9.18
C ARG A 12 2.79 -17.42 -10.65
N HIS A 13 2.24 -18.59 -10.93
CA HIS A 13 1.99 -19.07 -12.29
C HIS A 13 0.70 -18.50 -12.92
N LEU A 14 -0.17 -17.87 -12.12
CA LEU A 14 -1.48 -17.39 -12.58
C LEU A 14 -1.41 -15.99 -13.21
N VAL A 15 -0.47 -15.16 -12.76
CA VAL A 15 -0.30 -13.78 -13.24
C VAL A 15 1.15 -13.35 -13.02
N ASP A 16 1.70 -12.62 -14.00
CA ASP A 16 3.07 -12.11 -13.93
C ASP A 16 3.24 -11.12 -12.78
N SER A 17 4.44 -11.08 -12.21
CA SER A 17 4.78 -10.05 -11.22
C SER A 17 4.90 -8.67 -11.85
N ILE A 18 4.57 -7.64 -11.07
CA ILE A 18 4.74 -6.24 -11.47
C ILE A 18 6.17 -5.84 -11.17
N LYS A 19 6.95 -5.48 -12.18
CA LYS A 19 8.33 -5.00 -12.01
C LYS A 19 8.37 -3.50 -12.25
N MET A 20 8.82 -2.74 -11.26
CA MET A 20 8.84 -1.28 -11.31
C MET A 20 10.24 -0.73 -11.06
N SER A 21 10.54 0.40 -11.69
CA SER A 21 11.66 1.25 -11.26
C SER A 21 11.32 1.90 -9.92
N ASN A 22 12.34 2.41 -9.22
CA ASN A 22 12.12 3.04 -7.92
C ASN A 22 11.13 4.21 -8.00
N GLY A 23 11.35 5.14 -8.95
CA GLY A 23 10.42 6.26 -9.16
C GLY A 23 8.99 5.80 -9.51
N LEU A 24 8.83 4.75 -10.32
CA LEU A 24 7.50 4.22 -10.62
C LEU A 24 6.85 3.57 -9.39
N THR A 25 7.64 2.96 -8.52
CA THR A 25 7.18 2.33 -7.28
C THR A 25 6.71 3.39 -6.29
N SER A 26 7.47 4.48 -6.10
CA SER A 26 7.06 5.60 -5.24
C SER A 26 5.68 6.12 -5.67
N VAL A 27 5.51 6.47 -6.95
CA VAL A 27 4.22 6.98 -7.45
C VAL A 27 3.10 5.96 -7.25
N PHE A 28 3.37 4.68 -7.54
CA PHE A 28 2.38 3.61 -7.37
C PHE A 28 1.88 3.49 -5.93
N ILE A 29 2.78 3.50 -4.94
CA ILE A 29 2.41 3.42 -3.52
C ILE A 29 1.71 4.71 -3.07
N GLU A 30 2.17 5.87 -3.52
CA GLU A 30 1.58 7.17 -3.19
C GLU A 30 0.13 7.28 -3.65
N VAL A 31 -0.18 6.96 -4.91
CA VAL A 31 -1.55 7.07 -5.43
C VAL A 31 -2.51 6.07 -4.79
N LEU A 32 -2.03 4.87 -4.43
CA LEU A 32 -2.80 3.91 -3.64
C LEU A 32 -3.07 4.44 -2.23
N THR A 33 -2.04 4.98 -1.57
CA THR A 33 -2.14 5.53 -0.23
C THR A 33 -3.08 6.73 -0.19
N ILE A 34 -3.01 7.61 -1.19
CA ILE A 34 -3.92 8.76 -1.34
C ILE A 34 -5.37 8.28 -1.51
N SER A 35 -5.62 7.44 -2.51
CA SER A 35 -6.96 6.94 -2.83
C SER A 35 -7.58 6.20 -1.64
N GLY A 36 -6.80 5.29 -1.04
CA GLY A 36 -7.19 4.57 0.15
C GLY A 36 -7.45 5.47 1.36
N SER A 37 -6.61 6.49 1.58
CA SER A 37 -6.80 7.45 2.67
C SER A 37 -8.08 8.28 2.53
N ILE A 38 -8.55 8.52 1.30
CA ILE A 38 -9.83 9.20 1.03
C ILE A 38 -11.00 8.26 1.34
N LEU A 39 -10.86 6.97 1.05
CA LEU A 39 -11.96 6.00 1.09
C LEU A 39 -12.13 5.29 2.45
N ALA A 40 -11.06 5.06 3.19
CA ALA A 40 -11.07 4.23 4.40
C ALA A 40 -11.95 4.84 5.50
N LYS A 41 -12.78 3.98 6.10
CA LYS A 41 -13.69 4.31 7.20
C LYS A 41 -13.52 3.36 8.37
N ALA A 42 -13.43 2.06 8.08
CA ALA A 42 -13.22 1.02 9.08
C ALA A 42 -11.75 0.94 9.48
N ASP A 43 -11.47 0.48 10.71
CA ASP A 43 -10.11 0.44 11.24
C ASP A 43 -9.19 -0.47 10.39
N ARG A 44 -9.67 -1.65 9.98
CA ARG A 44 -8.94 -2.52 9.04
C ARG A 44 -8.57 -1.84 7.72
N GLU A 45 -9.47 -1.03 7.16
CA GLU A 45 -9.19 -0.28 5.93
C GLU A 45 -8.07 0.74 6.18
N LYS A 46 -8.08 1.42 7.32
CA LYS A 46 -7.04 2.41 7.69
C LYS A 46 -5.69 1.74 7.87
N GLU A 47 -5.67 0.60 8.57
CA GLU A 47 -4.47 -0.19 8.82
C GLU A 47 -3.80 -0.65 7.52
N ILE A 48 -4.58 -1.16 6.56
CA ILE A 48 -4.05 -1.53 5.24
C ILE A 48 -3.40 -0.33 4.53
N ILE A 49 -3.99 0.86 4.64
CA ILE A 49 -3.40 2.08 4.05
C ILE A 49 -2.16 2.54 4.79
N ILE A 50 -2.10 2.36 6.11
CA ILE A 50 -0.89 2.64 6.90
C ILE A 50 0.24 1.68 6.51
N TRP A 51 -0.07 0.40 6.33
CA TRP A 51 0.90 -0.59 5.83
C TRP A 51 1.44 -0.23 4.44
N LEU A 52 0.56 0.21 3.53
CA LEU A 52 0.98 0.70 2.22
C LEU A 52 1.87 1.94 2.35
N ALA A 53 1.51 2.89 3.22
CA ALA A 53 2.30 4.09 3.48
C ALA A 53 3.69 3.79 4.11
N GLN A 54 3.91 2.59 4.65
CA GLN A 54 5.22 2.15 5.15
C GLN A 54 6.13 1.63 4.05
N GLN A 55 5.59 1.32 2.88
CA GLN A 55 6.35 0.95 1.68
C GLN A 55 6.99 2.20 1.02
N ASP A 56 7.49 3.12 1.85
CA ASP A 56 8.04 4.42 1.48
C ASP A 56 9.54 4.31 1.22
N GLN A 57 9.93 4.29 -0.05
CA GLN A 57 11.32 4.12 -0.48
C GLN A 57 12.25 5.24 0.01
N SER A 58 11.71 6.42 0.34
CA SER A 58 12.49 7.54 0.85
C SER A 58 13.00 7.28 2.27
N VAL A 59 12.34 6.40 3.02
CA VAL A 59 12.69 6.05 4.40
C VAL A 59 13.30 4.65 4.51
N VAL A 60 12.72 3.64 3.85
CA VAL A 60 13.19 2.24 3.96
C VAL A 60 14.33 1.89 3.00
N GLY A 61 14.77 2.86 2.20
CA GLY A 61 15.85 2.69 1.22
C GLY A 61 15.37 2.32 -0.17
N ILE A 62 16.18 2.68 -1.17
CA ILE A 62 15.86 2.47 -2.57
C ILE A 62 16.05 0.99 -2.94
N GLY A 63 15.04 0.40 -3.59
CA GLY A 63 15.09 -0.98 -4.09
C GLY A 63 14.74 -2.05 -3.06
N THR A 64 14.26 -1.65 -1.88
CA THR A 64 13.80 -2.56 -0.80
C THR A 64 12.28 -2.75 -0.79
N VAL A 65 11.54 -2.00 -1.60
CA VAL A 65 10.08 -2.06 -1.63
C VAL A 65 9.64 -3.10 -2.63
N GLY A 66 9.43 -4.33 -2.15
CA GLY A 66 8.81 -5.41 -2.89
C GLY A 66 8.11 -6.33 -1.90
N PHE A 67 6.91 -6.76 -2.26
CA PHE A 67 6.08 -7.58 -1.39
C PHE A 67 5.25 -8.55 -2.23
N ASP A 68 4.92 -9.68 -1.65
CA ASP A 68 3.95 -10.61 -2.21
C ASP A 68 2.53 -10.23 -1.71
N ILE A 69 1.48 -10.61 -2.45
CA ILE A 69 0.10 -10.20 -2.09
C ILE A 69 -0.29 -10.67 -0.68
N ASP A 70 0.26 -11.78 -0.19
CA ASP A 70 0.07 -12.31 1.17
C ASP A 70 0.89 -11.61 2.26
N ASP A 71 1.78 -10.66 1.92
CA ASP A 71 2.44 -9.78 2.89
C ASP A 71 1.53 -8.63 3.34
N ILE A 72 0.52 -8.28 2.54
CA ILE A 72 -0.50 -7.30 2.95
C ILE A 72 -1.20 -7.86 4.22
N PRO A 73 -1.48 -7.03 5.24
CA PRO A 73 -2.00 -7.49 6.53
C PRO A 73 -3.49 -7.87 6.48
N TRP A 74 -3.82 -8.85 5.66
CA TRP A 74 -5.16 -9.42 5.55
C TRP A 74 -5.55 -10.13 6.85
N THR A 75 -6.84 -10.10 7.16
CA THR A 75 -7.41 -10.89 8.24
C THR A 75 -8.42 -11.88 7.69
N THR A 76 -8.34 -13.13 8.13
CA THR A 76 -9.28 -14.19 7.73
C THR A 76 -10.74 -13.80 7.99
N GLU A 77 -11.00 -13.04 9.06
CA GLU A 77 -12.34 -12.63 9.48
C GLU A 77 -12.94 -11.54 8.57
N ASN A 78 -12.12 -10.58 8.11
CA ASN A 78 -12.60 -9.43 7.34
C ASN A 78 -12.19 -9.47 5.86
N PHE A 79 -11.51 -10.54 5.41
CA PHE A 79 -10.88 -10.63 4.10
C PHE A 79 -11.74 -10.11 2.94
N GLU A 80 -12.99 -10.55 2.81
CA GLU A 80 -13.84 -10.11 1.69
C GLU A 80 -14.09 -8.60 1.68
N ARG A 81 -14.20 -7.98 2.87
CA ARG A 81 -14.36 -6.52 3.00
C ARG A 81 -13.06 -5.79 2.74
N GLU A 82 -11.95 -6.34 3.22
CA GLU A 82 -10.60 -5.79 2.98
C GLU A 82 -10.24 -5.86 1.49
N LYS A 83 -10.53 -6.98 0.83
CA LYS A 83 -10.34 -7.18 -0.61
C LYS A 83 -11.21 -6.23 -1.42
N ASP A 84 -12.50 -6.12 -1.11
CA ASP A 84 -13.39 -5.13 -1.74
C ASP A 84 -12.86 -3.69 -1.59
N PHE A 85 -12.41 -3.34 -0.38
CA PHE A 85 -11.80 -2.04 -0.11
C PHE A 85 -10.56 -1.80 -0.99
N MET A 86 -9.64 -2.76 -1.06
CA MET A 86 -8.43 -2.65 -1.88
C MET A 86 -8.80 -2.47 -3.36
N LEU A 87 -9.73 -3.27 -3.89
CA LEU A 87 -10.19 -3.16 -5.29
C LEU A 87 -10.83 -1.80 -5.58
N ARG A 88 -11.60 -1.24 -4.63
CA ARG A 88 -12.14 0.13 -4.73
C ARG A 88 -11.03 1.18 -4.70
N ALA A 89 -10.05 1.06 -3.80
CA ALA A 89 -8.93 1.99 -3.72
C ALA A 89 -8.11 2.00 -5.01
N ILE A 90 -7.78 0.83 -5.56
CA ILE A 90 -7.08 0.69 -6.83
C ILE A 90 -7.90 1.30 -7.97
N SER A 91 -9.19 0.97 -8.08
CA SER A 91 -10.03 1.49 -9.17
C SER A 91 -10.18 3.02 -9.13
N ASN A 92 -10.25 3.61 -7.94
CA ASN A 92 -10.27 5.06 -7.79
C ASN A 92 -8.91 5.69 -8.07
N ALA A 93 -7.80 5.03 -7.71
CA ALA A 93 -6.45 5.47 -8.06
C ALA A 93 -6.26 5.48 -9.58
N ILE A 94 -6.72 4.44 -10.29
CA ILE A 94 -6.75 4.41 -11.77
C ILE A 94 -7.57 5.58 -12.33
N GLY A 95 -8.71 5.89 -11.70
CA GLY A 95 -9.57 7.02 -12.04
C GLY A 95 -8.99 8.41 -11.72
N GLY A 96 -7.78 8.48 -11.14
CA GLY A 96 -7.11 9.75 -10.82
C GLY A 96 -7.50 10.36 -9.47
N LEU A 97 -8.21 9.63 -8.59
CA LEU A 97 -8.66 10.17 -7.30
C LEU A 97 -7.47 10.61 -6.44
N GLY A 98 -7.40 11.92 -6.16
CA GLY A 98 -6.41 12.50 -5.27
C GLY A 98 -5.03 12.76 -5.88
N TRP A 99 -4.85 12.52 -7.19
CA TRP A 99 -3.56 12.75 -7.87
C TRP A 99 -3.12 14.21 -7.81
N GLU A 100 -4.05 15.15 -7.64
CA GLU A 100 -3.76 16.58 -7.44
C GLU A 100 -2.97 16.88 -6.16
N ARG A 101 -2.82 15.90 -5.27
CA ARG A 101 -2.02 16.02 -4.03
C ARG A 101 -0.54 15.75 -4.24
N LEU A 102 -0.16 15.17 -5.38
CA LEU A 102 1.24 15.00 -5.74
C LEU A 102 1.86 16.38 -6.05
N SER A 103 3.09 16.60 -5.61
CA SER A 103 3.84 17.84 -5.88
C SER A 103 4.42 17.90 -7.30
N TYR A 104 4.27 16.81 -8.07
CA TYR A 104 4.81 16.62 -9.40
C TYR A 104 3.78 15.98 -10.34
N GLU A 105 4.04 16.02 -11.65
CA GLU A 105 3.19 15.35 -12.65
C GLU A 105 3.76 13.97 -13.01
N PRO A 106 3.13 12.86 -12.56
CA PRO A 106 3.62 11.52 -12.87
C PRO A 106 3.34 11.11 -14.32
N ARG A 107 4.10 10.14 -14.82
CA ARG A 107 3.79 9.44 -16.08
C ARG A 107 2.59 8.50 -15.89
N LYS A 108 1.38 9.05 -16.02
CA LYS A 108 0.13 8.38 -15.66
C LYS A 108 -0.04 7.00 -16.31
N ASP A 109 0.22 6.88 -17.60
CA ASP A 109 0.01 5.64 -18.36
C ASP A 109 0.80 4.46 -17.77
N TRP A 110 2.02 4.71 -17.29
CA TRP A 110 2.86 3.66 -16.71
C TRP A 110 2.35 3.21 -15.35
N VAL A 111 1.93 4.17 -14.50
CA VAL A 111 1.36 3.88 -13.18
C VAL A 111 0.03 3.15 -13.31
N ILE A 112 -0.83 3.59 -14.24
CA ILE A 112 -2.13 2.97 -14.51
C ILE A 112 -1.95 1.51 -14.94
N GLY A 113 -1.02 1.22 -15.86
CA GLY A 113 -0.74 -0.16 -16.26
C GLY A 113 -0.35 -1.07 -15.07
N CYS A 114 0.47 -0.56 -14.14
CA CYS A 114 0.81 -1.27 -12.92
C CYS A 114 -0.39 -1.45 -11.98
N LEU A 115 -1.23 -0.43 -11.82
CA LEU A 115 -2.44 -0.51 -10.99
C LEU A 115 -3.47 -1.51 -11.55
N GLU A 116 -3.63 -1.58 -12.87
CA GLU A 116 -4.51 -2.56 -13.52
C GLU A 116 -4.02 -3.99 -13.29
N GLN A 117 -2.72 -4.22 -13.41
CA GLN A 117 -2.12 -5.52 -13.11
C GLN A 117 -2.25 -5.87 -11.62
N PHE A 118 -2.03 -4.90 -10.72
CA PHE A 118 -2.21 -5.10 -9.29
C PHE A 118 -3.67 -5.42 -8.95
N LYS A 119 -4.63 -4.76 -9.60
CA LYS A 119 -6.05 -5.07 -9.47
C LYS A 119 -6.35 -6.52 -9.83
N LEU A 120 -5.78 -7.03 -10.92
CA LEU A 120 -5.93 -8.43 -11.34
C LEU A 120 -5.35 -9.39 -10.30
N MET A 121 -4.17 -9.08 -9.74
CA MET A 121 -3.55 -9.88 -8.69
C MET A 121 -4.42 -9.96 -7.43
N ILE A 122 -4.97 -8.83 -6.98
CA ILE A 122 -5.91 -8.78 -5.85
C ILE A 122 -7.20 -9.56 -6.16
N ASP A 123 -7.72 -9.47 -7.39
CA ASP A 123 -8.92 -10.19 -7.80
C ASP A 123 -8.73 -11.72 -7.76
N ILE A 124 -7.56 -12.21 -8.18
CA ILE A 124 -7.19 -13.64 -8.14
C ILE A 124 -6.94 -14.12 -6.71
N PHE A 125 -6.34 -13.29 -5.85
CA PHE A 125 -5.97 -13.67 -4.50
C PHE A 125 -7.20 -14.04 -3.66
N ASP A 126 -7.17 -15.20 -3.00
CA ASP A 126 -8.27 -15.71 -2.20
C ASP A 126 -7.87 -16.01 -0.75
N LYS A 127 -8.90 -16.11 0.09
CA LYS A 127 -8.80 -16.27 1.55
C LYS A 127 -7.92 -17.45 1.99
N SER A 128 -7.83 -18.52 1.20
CA SER A 128 -7.03 -19.70 1.54
C SER A 128 -5.52 -19.48 1.48
N ASN A 129 -5.09 -18.38 0.85
CA ASN A 129 -3.68 -18.01 0.71
C ASN A 129 -3.24 -16.89 1.65
N ILE A 130 -4.09 -16.51 2.62
CA ILE A 130 -3.72 -15.52 3.63
C ILE A 130 -2.61 -16.06 4.51
N ASN A 131 -1.48 -15.35 4.56
CA ASN A 131 -0.47 -15.52 5.59
C ASN A 131 -0.83 -14.64 6.80
N ILE A 132 -1.46 -15.25 7.82
CA ILE A 132 -1.88 -14.51 9.01
C ILE A 132 -0.69 -13.95 9.82
N ASN A 133 0.49 -14.57 9.69
CA ASN A 133 1.68 -14.11 10.39
C ASN A 133 2.12 -12.73 9.89
N SER A 134 1.89 -12.41 8.61
CA SER A 134 2.16 -11.07 8.06
C SER A 134 1.46 -9.98 8.87
N TYR A 135 0.20 -10.18 9.26
CA TYR A 135 -0.51 -9.23 10.12
C TYR A 135 -0.01 -9.26 11.56
N ILE A 136 0.20 -10.45 12.14
CA ILE A 136 0.64 -10.59 13.54
C ILE A 136 1.97 -9.88 13.73
N GLU A 137 2.99 -10.25 12.95
CA GLU A 137 4.34 -9.68 13.03
C GLU A 137 4.35 -8.16 12.77
N TRP A 138 3.55 -7.70 11.82
CA TRP A 138 3.44 -6.27 11.52
C TRP A 138 2.74 -5.46 12.63
N SER A 139 1.73 -6.04 13.27
CA SER A 139 0.90 -5.37 14.29
C SER A 139 1.45 -5.50 15.72
N GLU A 140 2.54 -6.25 15.91
CA GLU A 140 3.20 -6.37 17.20
C GLU A 140 3.69 -5.01 17.69
N ILE A 141 3.33 -4.67 18.94
CA ILE A 141 3.74 -3.45 19.62
C ILE A 141 4.75 -3.86 20.69
N GLU A 142 5.99 -3.38 20.58
CA GLU A 142 6.99 -3.56 21.62
C GLU A 142 6.69 -2.67 22.84
N GLU A 143 6.90 -3.20 24.05
CA GLU A 143 6.71 -2.41 25.27
C GLU A 143 7.63 -1.18 25.28
N GLY A 144 7.02 0.01 25.38
CA GLY A 144 7.76 1.28 25.42
C GLY A 144 8.04 1.89 24.03
N ASP A 145 7.50 1.32 22.95
CA ASP A 145 7.57 1.93 21.64
C ASP A 145 6.68 3.19 21.57
N ASN A 146 7.32 4.35 21.38
CA ASN A 146 6.64 5.63 21.24
C ASN A 146 6.14 5.89 19.81
N ASN A 147 6.57 5.07 18.84
CA ASN A 147 6.24 5.19 17.42
C ASN A 147 5.80 3.84 16.84
N PRO A 148 4.68 3.27 17.34
CA PRO A 148 4.22 1.94 16.91
C PRO A 148 3.98 1.90 15.41
N THR A 149 4.14 0.70 14.84
CA THR A 149 3.89 0.42 13.43
C THR A 149 2.49 0.87 12.98
N ILE A 150 1.49 0.76 13.86
CA ILE A 150 0.14 1.31 13.66
C ILE A 150 -0.03 2.53 14.60
N PRO A 151 0.03 3.76 14.08
CA PRO A 151 -0.08 4.94 14.94
C PRO A 151 -1.45 5.07 15.61
N PHE A 152 -1.44 5.35 16.93
CA PHE A 152 -2.65 5.47 17.74
C PHE A 152 -3.63 6.52 17.18
N GLY A 153 -4.89 6.12 17.00
CA GLY A 153 -5.96 7.01 16.54
C GLY A 153 -5.96 7.28 15.02
N TYR A 154 -5.11 6.61 14.24
CA TYR A 154 -5.04 6.75 12.78
C TYR A 154 -4.90 8.22 12.32
N PRO A 155 -3.88 8.96 12.81
CA PRO A 155 -3.72 10.36 12.50
C PRO A 155 -3.48 10.55 10.99
N LYS A 156 -3.93 11.70 10.47
CA LYS A 156 -3.68 12.11 9.09
C LYS A 156 -2.73 13.29 9.03
N CYS A 157 -1.93 13.35 7.97
CA CYS A 157 -1.12 14.51 7.63
C CYS A 157 -2.01 15.75 7.46
N GLN A 158 -1.66 16.85 8.12
CA GLN A 158 -2.43 18.09 8.00
C GLN A 158 -2.34 18.72 6.60
N LYS A 159 -1.20 18.55 5.92
CA LYS A 159 -0.97 19.09 4.58
C LYS A 159 -1.69 18.26 3.51
N HIS A 160 -1.46 16.95 3.51
CA HIS A 160 -1.93 16.08 2.43
C HIS A 160 -3.19 15.29 2.75
N SER A 161 -3.68 15.32 4.00
CA SER A 161 -4.87 14.58 4.44
C SER A 161 -4.84 13.08 4.11
N ILE A 162 -3.66 12.46 4.25
CA ILE A 162 -3.43 11.02 4.13
C ILE A 162 -3.02 10.42 5.48
N TYR A 163 -3.27 9.13 5.71
CA TYR A 163 -2.88 8.49 6.96
C TYR A 163 -1.36 8.52 7.16
N LEU A 164 -0.93 8.79 8.39
CA LEU A 164 0.46 8.74 8.79
C LEU A 164 0.84 7.31 9.16
N SER A 165 2.04 6.90 8.77
CA SER A 165 2.71 5.72 9.30
C SER A 165 3.72 6.10 10.38
N CYS A 166 4.43 5.12 10.95
CA CYS A 166 5.60 5.36 11.80
C CYS A 166 6.73 6.13 11.09
N HIS A 167 6.68 6.25 9.75
CA HIS A 167 7.60 7.05 8.94
C HIS A 167 7.06 8.45 8.62
N GLY A 168 5.89 8.81 9.12
CA GLY A 168 5.24 10.08 8.83
C GLY A 168 4.37 10.03 7.58
N CYS A 169 4.40 11.11 6.79
CA CYS A 169 3.57 11.25 5.59
C CYS A 169 4.41 10.93 4.35
N ILE A 170 4.04 9.89 3.61
CA ILE A 170 4.79 9.45 2.41
C ILE A 170 5.01 10.60 1.40
N LEU A 171 4.04 11.51 1.24
CA LEU A 171 4.19 12.66 0.35
C LEU A 171 5.08 13.77 0.91
N CYS A 172 5.10 13.99 2.24
CA CYS A 172 6.03 14.96 2.82
C CYS A 172 7.47 14.47 2.71
N ASN A 173 7.67 13.16 2.85
CA ASN A 173 9.00 12.55 2.82
C ASN A 173 9.62 12.68 1.42
N ASP A 174 8.84 12.48 0.36
CA ASP A 174 9.31 12.62 -1.02
C ASP A 174 9.55 14.09 -1.43
N GLU A 175 8.80 15.05 -0.85
CA GLU A 175 9.01 16.49 -1.06
C GLU A 175 10.25 17.06 -0.36
N SER A 176 10.91 16.28 0.51
CA SER A 176 12.05 16.73 1.33
C SER A 176 13.41 16.58 0.64
N TYR A 177 13.42 16.23 -0.66
CA TYR A 177 14.61 16.06 -1.51
C TYR A 177 14.76 17.14 -2.58
#